data_AF-A0AA42T918-F1
#
_entry.id   AF-A0AA42T918-F1
#
_cell.length_a   1.000
_cell.length_b   1.000
_cell.length_c   1.000
_cell.angle_alpha   90.00
_cell.angle_beta   90.00
_cell.angle_gamma   90.00
#
_symmetry.space_group_name_H-M   'P 1'
#
loop_
_entity.id
_entity.type
_entity.pdbx_description
1 polymer ?
#
loop_
_entity_poly.entity_id
_entity_poly.type
_entity_poly.pdbx_seq_one_letter_code
_entity_poly.pdbx_strand_id
1 'polypeptide(L)' 'MNQPLNEFPEQTCTKCGESWPADTEFFFADKGKARGLSHTCKACFEELPSVRAKRAKVQRAPLRSPWENLFPDHRESA' A
#
# COMPACT_ATOMS: atom_id res chain seq x y z
N MET A 1 -17.17 32.48 -19.18
CA MET A 1 -16.32 32.21 -18.00
C MET A 1 -17.24 31.87 -16.85
N ASN A 2 -17.42 30.58 -16.54
CA ASN A 2 -18.01 30.11 -15.28
C ASN A 2 -17.94 28.57 -15.23
N GLN A 3 -16.85 28.07 -14.67
CA GLN A 3 -16.87 26.81 -13.91
C GLN A 3 -16.24 27.15 -12.57
N PRO A 4 -17.03 27.25 -11.50
CA PRO A 4 -16.51 27.45 -10.17
C PRO A 4 -16.26 26.08 -9.50
N LEU A 5 -15.31 26.09 -8.57
CA LEU A 5 -15.11 25.19 -7.43
C LEU A 5 -14.20 23.98 -7.68
N ASN A 6 -12.99 24.10 -7.10
CA ASN A 6 -12.13 23.05 -6.55
C ASN A 6 -12.91 21.78 -6.14
N GLU A 7 -13.16 20.89 -7.11
CA GLU A 7 -14.04 19.71 -6.97
C GLU A 7 -13.34 18.50 -6.33
N PHE A 8 -12.05 18.63 -6.01
CA PHE A 8 -11.28 17.57 -5.39
C PHE A 8 -11.29 17.75 -3.88
N PRO A 9 -11.81 16.78 -3.10
CA PRO A 9 -11.68 16.81 -1.66
C PRO A 9 -10.19 16.78 -1.32
N GLU A 10 -9.70 17.73 -0.53
CA GLU A 10 -8.33 17.74 -0.01
C GLU A 10 -8.30 17.17 1.41
N GLN A 11 -7.24 16.45 1.75
CA GLN A 11 -7.02 15.91 3.07
C GLN A 11 -5.62 16.22 3.55
N THR A 12 -5.52 16.68 4.79
CA THR A 12 -4.23 16.99 5.43
C THR A 12 -3.70 15.76 6.15
N CYS A 13 -2.45 15.41 5.85
CA CYS A 13 -1.76 14.34 6.57
C CYS A 13 -1.43 14.78 8.00
N THR A 14 -1.85 13.98 8.98
CA THR A 14 -1.56 14.21 10.41
C THR A 14 -0.10 13.99 10.82
N LYS A 15 0.73 13.43 9.93
CA LYS A 15 2.15 13.15 10.16
C LYS A 15 3.08 14.23 9.63
N CYS A 16 2.96 14.57 8.35
CA CYS A 16 3.80 15.59 7.70
C CYS A 16 3.13 16.97 7.65
N GLY A 17 1.82 17.06 7.83
CA GLY A 17 1.08 18.33 7.79
C GLY A 17 0.76 18.84 6.38
N GLU A 18 1.12 18.11 5.33
CA GLU A 18 0.83 18.51 3.95
C GLU A 18 -0.62 18.18 3.56
N SER A 19 -1.23 19.09 2.80
CA SER A 19 -2.53 18.91 2.15
C SER A 19 -2.34 18.25 0.79
N TRP A 20 -2.93 17.08 0.63
CA TRP A 20 -2.92 16.33 -0.62
C TRP A 20 -4.37 16.05 -1.05
N PRO A 21 -4.62 15.76 -2.33
CA PRO A 21 -5.92 15.29 -2.78
C PRO A 21 -6.32 14.06 -1.94
N ALA A 22 -7.55 14.05 -1.43
CA ALA A 22 -8.15 12.94 -0.69
C ALA A 22 -8.52 11.78 -1.63
N ASP A 23 -7.62 11.46 -2.56
CA ASP A 23 -7.69 10.33 -3.44
C ASP A 23 -6.93 9.14 -2.85
N THR A 24 -7.30 7.95 -3.31
CA THR A 24 -6.62 6.69 -2.98
C THR A 24 -5.19 6.58 -3.50
N GLU A 25 -4.71 7.51 -4.32
CA GLU A 25 -3.31 7.64 -4.74
C GLU A 25 -2.41 8.09 -3.58
N PHE A 26 -2.83 9.09 -2.79
CA PHE A 26 -2.03 9.68 -1.70
C PHE A 26 -2.38 9.14 -0.32
N PHE A 27 -3.60 8.65 -0.13
CA PHE A 27 -4.08 8.10 1.14
C PHE A 27 -4.58 6.66 0.95
N PHE A 28 -4.50 5.85 2.01
CA PHE A 28 -5.07 4.51 1.97
C PHE A 28 -6.59 4.56 2.17
N ALA A 29 -7.33 3.81 1.36
CA ALA A 29 -8.76 3.61 1.57
C ALA A 29 -8.99 2.80 2.85
N ASP A 30 -9.75 3.37 3.78
CA ASP A 30 -10.08 2.76 5.06
C ASP A 30 -11.58 2.90 5.32
N LYS A 31 -12.31 1.80 5.09
CA LYS A 31 -13.77 1.75 5.28
C LYS A 31 -14.21 1.90 6.74
N GLY A 32 -13.27 1.82 7.70
CA GLY A 32 -13.53 2.02 9.12
C GLY A 32 -13.42 3.48 9.56
N LYS A 33 -12.97 4.40 8.70
CA LYS A 33 -12.91 5.83 8.98
C LYS A 33 -14.13 6.56 8.46
N ALA A 34 -14.53 7.62 9.16
CA ALA A 34 -15.66 8.48 8.81
C ALA A 34 -15.57 9.05 7.39
N ARG A 35 -14.36 9.26 6.86
CA ARG A 35 -14.10 9.75 5.50
C ARG A 35 -13.76 8.66 4.48
N GLY A 36 -13.74 7.39 4.88
CA GLY A 36 -13.34 6.30 3.99
C GLY A 36 -11.85 6.26 3.62
N LEU A 37 -11.03 7.19 4.14
CA LEU A 37 -9.59 7.28 3.91
C LEU A 37 -8.82 7.48 5.22
N SER A 38 -7.57 7.06 5.22
CA SER A 38 -6.63 7.22 6.34
C SER A 38 -6.17 8.68 6.50
N HIS A 39 -5.92 9.12 7.74
CA HIS A 39 -5.40 10.45 8.05
C HIS A 39 -3.89 10.61 7.81
N THR A 40 -3.22 9.53 7.38
CA THR A 40 -1.78 9.50 7.13
C THR A 40 -1.56 9.21 5.65
N CYS A 41 -0.74 10.03 4.98
CA CYS A 41 -0.37 9.81 3.60
C CYS A 41 0.44 8.50 3.44
N LYS A 42 0.45 7.95 2.22
CA LYS A 42 1.15 6.69 1.94
C LYS A 42 2.64 6.76 2.25
N ALA A 43 3.29 7.87 1.93
CA ALA A 43 4.71 8.09 2.23
C ALA A 43 4.99 7.91 3.74
N CYS A 44 4.30 8.68 4.59
CA CYS A 44 4.46 8.56 6.04
C CYS A 44 4.06 7.18 6.58
N PHE A 45 3.09 6.51 5.96
CA PHE A 45 2.71 5.15 6.34
C PHE A 45 3.81 4.14 6.02
N GLU A 46 4.48 4.25 4.87
CA GLU A 46 5.61 3.39 4.51
C GLU A 46 6.84 3.62 5.40
N GLU A 47 6.97 4.81 5.97
CA GLU A 47 8.01 5.12 6.94
C GLU A 47 7.75 4.54 8.33
N LEU A 48 6.54 4.07 8.63
CA LEU A 48 6.23 3.48 9.94
C LEU A 48 7.14 2.28 10.22
N PRO A 49 7.77 2.21 11.42
CA PRO A 49 8.70 1.13 11.75
C PRO A 49 8.03 -0.24 11.70
N SER A 50 6.75 -0.32 12.06
CA SER A 50 5.90 -1.50 11.95
C SER A 50 5.67 -1.95 10.51
N VAL A 51 5.51 -1.01 9.57
CA VAL A 51 5.35 -1.31 8.14
C VAL A 51 6.67 -1.76 7.53
N ARG A 52 7.77 -1.04 7.80
CA ARG A 52 9.13 -1.41 7.36
C ARG A 52 9.53 -2.80 7.85
N ALA A 53 9.31 -3.10 9.14
CA ALA A 53 9.61 -4.41 9.71
C ALA A 53 8.80 -5.54 9.07
N LYS A 54 7.52 -5.30 8.74
CA LYS A 54 6.70 -6.29 8.01
C LYS A 54 7.22 -6.53 6.59
N ARG A 55 7.55 -5.47 5.85
CA ARG A 55 8.11 -5.57 4.49
C ARG A 55 9.42 -6.36 4.47
N ALA A 56 10.32 -6.09 5.43
CA ALA A 56 11.58 -6.82 5.57
C ALA A 56 11.38 -8.33 5.83
N LYS A 57 10.32 -8.73 6.56
CA LYS A 57 9.99 -10.15 6.78
C LYS A 57 9.48 -10.81 5.50
N VAL A 58 8.61 -10.14 4.75
CA VAL A 58 8.07 -10.66 3.48
C VAL A 58 9.18 -10.89 2.47
N GLN A 59 10.14 -9.96 2.35
CA GLN A 59 11.28 -10.08 1.44
C GLN A 59 12.23 -11.24 1.80
N ARG A 60 12.28 -11.63 3.06
CA ARG A 60 13.11 -12.74 3.54
C ARG A 60 12.43 -14.10 3.44
N ALA A 61 11.13 -14.14 3.14
CA ALA A 61 10.46 -15.41 2.90
C ALA A 61 10.98 -15.99 1.57
N PRO A 62 11.41 -17.26 1.54
CA PRO A 62 11.79 -17.88 0.28
C PRO A 62 10.56 -17.86 -0.63
N LEU A 63 10.68 -17.15 -1.75
CA LEU A 63 9.69 -17.17 -2.82
C LEU A 63 9.76 -18.55 -3.49
N ARG A 64 9.23 -19.58 -2.83
CA ARG A 64 9.01 -20.88 -3.49
C ARG A 64 7.93 -20.64 -4.54
N SER A 65 8.30 -20.73 -5.81
CA SER A 65 7.32 -20.58 -6.87
C SER A 65 6.33 -21.75 -6.82
N PRO A 66 5.03 -21.50 -7.04
CA PRO A 66 4.04 -22.57 -7.09
C PRO A 66 4.34 -23.66 -8.14
N TRP A 67 5.07 -23.31 -9.20
CA TRP A 67 5.41 -24.23 -10.29
C TRP A 67 6.54 -25.21 -9.94
N GLU A 68 7.46 -24.87 -9.02
CA GLU A 68 8.51 -25.77 -8.54
C GLU A 68 7.96 -26.96 -7.71
N ASN A 69 6.71 -26.88 -7.26
CA ASN A 69 6.02 -28.00 -6.59
C ASN A 69 5.25 -28.91 -7.55
N LEU A 70 5.16 -28.57 -8.85
CA LEU A 70 4.40 -29.32 -9.85
C LEU A 70 5.26 -30.23 -10.73
N PHE A 71 6.59 -30.10 -10.67
CA PHE A 71 7.54 -30.97 -11.36
C PHE A 71 8.37 -31.75 -10.33
N PRO A 72 7.82 -32.76 -9.65
CA PRO A 72 8.66 -33.72 -8.95
C PRO A 72 9.56 -34.38 -9.99
N ASP A 73 10.86 -34.23 -9.80
CA ASP A 73 11.95 -34.84 -10.57
C ASP A 73 11.56 -36.27 -11.01
N HIS A 74 11.23 -36.42 -12.28
CA HIS A 74 10.90 -37.70 -12.87
C HIS A 74 12.23 -38.39 -13.13
N ARG A 75 12.76 -39.07 -12.10
CA ARG A 75 13.91 -39.98 -12.13
C ARG A 75 14.05 -40.59 -13.53
N GLU A 76 14.95 -40.01 -14.31
CA GLU A 76 15.52 -40.62 -15.50
C GLU A 76 16.35 -41.81 -15.01
N SER A 77 15.78 -43.01 -15.10
CA SER A 77 16.47 -44.25 -14.77
C SER A 77 17.05 -44.81 -16.06
N ALA A 78 18.37 -44.94 -16.04
CA ALA A 78 19.22 -45.63 -17.01
C ALA A 78 18.70 -47.02 -17.44
#